data_AF-A0A1H0JU43-F1
#
_entry.id   AF-A0A1H0JU43-F1
#
_cell.length_a   1.000
_cell.length_b   1.000
_cell.length_c   1.000
_cell.angle_alpha   90.00
_cell.angle_beta   90.00
_cell.angle_gamma   90.00
#
_symmetry.space_group_name_H-M   'P 1'
#
loop_
_entity.id
_entity.type
_entity.pdbx_description
1 polymer ?
#
loop_
_entity_poly.entity_id
_entity_poly.type
_entity_poly.pdbx_seq_one_letter_code
_entity_poly.pdbx_strand_id
1 'polypeptide(L)'
;MVIKMMKSRRHNFYIGSPYVKYIILIFVVFSYLSYVIPLVHSYYNSTNFIYVNAWDEETYLSYQGALGAMKVPGYWFSSSLVYVLQNFGFSGANINLIFDCFLMPILFFGLVYTIVRFDIGFYRALFFSVLIVFSPILFNFGNPLINAIFKREYGLFGFGFEPYQSILRTPEPQMSFILVVLASAFYARTKKISGLLVVLPFLYFYVAVVYVYTLIAAYFIRLPGFYKGGHKLTRIVLACLASYFLISIGFSILDFIFFSKDLFIVGFANMYVRTHLPIVPIAGVFGASLLVIQLFLSKRIPRIQSGANEFQLFLVLSIFFVSNIHVFSGVMLSYKNYMDYGVGFLGGVSLIVFLQFLLVNRVFGGVLVSTLFGCLILCLTLNAYGFSFKDGEYNFFRGLQFKTAEEYRHASQNPMSVIVTDSDLSAKLPYSVAKAGIPLFSYQYNFPVVARGCESILVKMQEAIDFLQINRPDVYKSKRDYFMRSIEVFSGRNIVALNSQSNTEESIFCKSLNSKKPFEVLESDFRDDGWQRIKIW
;
A
#
# COMPACT_ATOMS: atom_id res chain seq x y z
N MET A 1 -4.15 5.12 -28.63
CA MET A 1 -5.40 5.83 -28.35
C MET A 1 -5.13 7.12 -27.60
N VAL A 2 -4.69 7.10 -26.32
CA VAL A 2 -4.33 8.30 -25.51
C VAL A 2 -3.41 9.30 -26.25
N ILE A 3 -2.35 8.83 -26.93
CA ILE A 3 -1.41 9.68 -27.69
C ILE A 3 -2.04 10.38 -28.91
N LYS A 4 -3.07 9.78 -29.52
CA LYS A 4 -3.84 10.40 -30.62
C LYS A 4 -5.00 11.26 -30.09
N MET A 5 -5.45 11.01 -28.86
CA MET A 5 -6.51 11.74 -28.17
C MET A 5 -6.06 13.10 -27.65
N MET A 6 -4.77 13.27 -27.32
CA MET A 6 -4.28 14.48 -26.64
C MET A 6 -3.59 15.48 -27.57
N LYS A 7 -3.49 15.17 -28.88
CA LYS A 7 -3.18 16.16 -29.91
C LYS A 7 -4.40 17.07 -30.14
N SER A 8 -4.69 17.95 -29.20
CA SER A 8 -5.65 19.04 -29.38
C SER A 8 -4.89 20.36 -29.40
N ARG A 9 -5.15 21.14 -30.45
CA ARG A 9 -4.55 22.43 -30.80
C ARG A 9 -4.15 23.26 -29.57
N ARG A 10 -2.94 23.85 -29.64
CA ARG A 10 -2.40 24.88 -28.73
C ARG A 10 -3.44 25.98 -28.47
N HIS A 11 -4.29 25.79 -27.48
CA HIS A 11 -5.15 26.84 -26.97
C HIS A 11 -4.87 26.94 -25.48
N ASN A 12 -4.08 27.96 -25.16
CA ASN A 12 -3.81 28.44 -23.83
C ASN A 12 -5.14 28.68 -23.12
N PHE A 13 -5.59 27.68 -22.36
CA PHE A 13 -6.61 27.89 -21.35
C PHE A 13 -6.00 28.76 -20.24
N TYR A 14 -6.84 29.53 -19.57
CA TYR A 14 -6.56 30.61 -18.60
C TYR A 14 -5.84 30.16 -17.30
N ILE A 15 -4.82 29.31 -17.38
CA ILE A 15 -3.73 29.20 -16.40
C ILE A 15 -2.62 30.20 -16.77
N GLY A 16 -3.02 31.33 -17.38
CA GLY A 16 -2.14 32.46 -17.65
C GLY A 16 -2.00 33.37 -16.43
N SER A 17 -3.03 33.41 -15.57
CA SER A 17 -3.00 34.20 -14.35
C SER A 17 -1.91 33.66 -13.41
N PRO A 18 -0.93 34.47 -13.01
CA PRO A 18 0.13 34.05 -12.10
C PRO A 18 -0.44 33.49 -10.78
N TYR A 19 -1.58 34.02 -10.32
CA TYR A 19 -2.27 33.59 -9.11
C TYR A 19 -2.67 32.10 -9.14
N VAL A 20 -3.20 31.60 -10.26
CA VAL A 20 -3.60 30.19 -10.38
C VAL A 20 -2.39 29.26 -10.28
N LYS A 21 -1.25 29.68 -10.84
CA LYS A 21 0.01 28.92 -10.75
C LYS A 21 0.49 28.83 -9.30
N TYR A 22 0.45 29.94 -8.57
CA TYR A 22 0.82 29.97 -7.15
C TYR A 22 -0.12 29.11 -6.30
N ILE A 23 -1.44 29.17 -6.54
CA ILE A 23 -2.42 28.32 -5.82
C ILE A 23 -2.11 26.84 -6.04
N ILE A 24 -1.82 26.42 -7.27
CA ILE A 24 -1.45 25.02 -7.57
C ILE A 24 -0.16 24.65 -6.83
N LEU A 25 0.87 25.49 -6.84
CA LEU A 25 2.12 25.21 -6.14
C LEU A 25 1.91 25.08 -4.62
N ILE A 26 1.16 26.01 -4.03
CA ILE A 26 0.80 25.96 -2.60
C ILE A 26 0.04 24.66 -2.31
N PHE A 27 -0.93 24.30 -3.15
CA PHE A 27 -1.69 23.06 -3.01
C PHE A 27 -0.78 21.81 -3.06
N VAL A 28 0.16 21.74 -3.99
CA VAL A 28 1.12 20.63 -4.07
C VAL A 28 1.97 20.55 -2.80
N VAL A 29 2.56 21.68 -2.39
CA VAL A 29 3.41 21.74 -1.19
C VAL A 29 2.62 21.33 0.05
N PHE A 30 1.41 21.86 0.21
CA PHE A 30 0.58 21.58 1.36
C PHE A 30 0.08 20.13 1.38
N SER A 31 -0.22 19.55 0.20
CA SER A 31 -0.56 18.13 0.09
C SER A 31 0.60 17.23 0.54
N TYR A 32 1.83 17.60 0.19
CA TYR A 32 3.02 16.88 0.63
C TYR A 32 3.29 17.06 2.13
N LEU A 33 3.21 18.30 2.63
CA LEU A 33 3.42 18.59 4.05
C LEU A 33 2.37 17.93 4.96
N SER A 34 1.16 17.68 4.45
CA SER A 34 0.05 17.11 5.23
C SER A 34 0.38 15.76 5.89
N TYR A 35 1.26 14.94 5.27
CA TYR A 35 1.69 13.67 5.84
C TYR A 35 3.15 13.68 6.33
N VAL A 36 4.00 14.53 5.76
CA VAL A 36 5.43 14.60 6.14
C VAL A 36 5.64 15.26 7.50
N ILE A 37 4.84 16.27 7.85
CA ILE A 37 4.96 16.96 9.15
C ILE A 37 4.80 15.98 10.34
N PRO A 38 3.70 15.22 10.46
CA PRO A 38 3.54 14.30 11.60
C PRO A 38 4.62 13.20 11.60
N LEU A 39 4.99 12.68 10.42
CA LEU A 39 6.06 11.68 10.26
C LEU A 39 7.42 12.18 10.81
N VAL A 40 7.89 13.33 10.31
CA VAL A 40 9.20 13.88 10.67
C VAL A 40 9.23 14.32 12.14
N HIS A 41 8.14 14.91 12.64
CA HIS A 41 8.03 15.26 14.05
C HIS A 41 8.11 14.03 14.95
N SER A 42 7.42 12.95 14.58
CA SER A 42 7.46 11.69 15.30
C SER A 42 8.86 11.07 15.30
N TYR A 43 9.60 11.18 14.19
CA TYR A 43 10.99 10.72 14.07
C TYR A 43 11.91 11.31 15.14
N TYR A 44 11.90 12.64 15.27
CA TYR A 44 12.80 13.33 16.20
C TYR A 44 12.38 13.24 17.67
N ASN A 45 11.10 12.98 17.95
CA ASN A 45 10.57 12.97 19.33
C ASN A 45 10.40 11.56 19.93
N SER A 46 10.85 10.51 19.24
CA SER A 46 10.69 9.11 19.67
C SER A 46 11.98 8.49 20.20
N THR A 47 11.86 7.71 21.27
CA THR A 47 12.97 6.92 21.85
C THR A 47 13.27 5.73 20.93
N ASN A 48 12.22 5.08 20.45
CA ASN A 48 12.24 4.04 19.44
C ASN A 48 11.28 4.48 18.34
N PHE A 49 11.82 5.18 17.33
CA PHE A 49 10.98 5.73 16.28
C PHE A 49 10.23 4.63 15.54
N ILE A 50 8.91 4.70 15.64
CA ILE A 50 7.99 4.10 14.70
C ILE A 50 6.95 5.16 14.39
N TYR A 51 6.82 5.50 13.13
CA TYR A 51 5.58 6.05 12.64
C TYR A 51 4.82 4.83 12.10
N VAL A 52 3.88 4.32 12.91
CA VAL A 52 3.16 3.08 12.57
C VAL A 52 2.23 3.43 11.43
N ASN A 53 2.73 3.23 10.23
CA ASN A 53 2.06 3.63 9.04
C ASN A 53 1.13 2.50 8.56
N ALA A 54 1.53 1.24 8.73
CA ALA A 54 0.72 0.03 8.61
C ALA A 54 1.07 -0.98 9.72
N TRP A 55 0.13 -1.89 10.03
CA TRP A 55 0.21 -2.83 11.16
C TRP A 55 1.23 -3.97 10.98
N ASP A 56 1.79 -4.14 9.78
CA ASP A 56 2.73 -5.21 9.43
C ASP A 56 4.09 -4.69 8.93
N GLU A 57 4.29 -3.37 8.89
CA GLU A 57 5.56 -2.73 8.49
C GLU A 57 6.74 -3.20 9.32
N GLU A 58 6.55 -3.34 10.64
CA GLU A 58 7.63 -3.80 11.52
C GLU A 58 8.14 -5.18 11.11
N THR A 59 7.27 -6.01 10.51
CA THR A 59 7.62 -7.36 10.08
C THR A 59 8.55 -7.31 8.87
N TYR A 60 8.13 -6.77 7.72
CA TYR A 60 8.91 -6.88 6.49
C TYR A 60 10.05 -5.85 6.37
N LEU A 61 10.03 -4.77 7.15
CA LEU A 61 11.15 -3.82 7.24
C LEU A 61 12.22 -4.24 8.27
N SER A 62 11.94 -5.24 9.11
CA SER A 62 12.96 -5.87 9.94
C SER A 62 13.94 -6.71 9.11
N TYR A 63 15.14 -6.92 9.64
CA TYR A 63 16.15 -7.74 8.95
C TYR A 63 15.68 -9.18 8.71
N GLN A 64 15.07 -9.80 9.73
CA GLN A 64 14.56 -11.17 9.64
C GLN A 64 13.36 -11.29 8.71
N GLY A 65 12.40 -10.36 8.81
CA GLY A 65 11.24 -10.40 7.94
C GLY A 65 11.60 -10.11 6.48
N ALA A 66 12.55 -9.19 6.22
CA ALA A 66 13.08 -8.99 4.87
C ALA A 66 13.73 -10.27 4.32
N LEU A 67 14.58 -10.95 5.10
CA LEU A 67 15.20 -12.21 4.69
C LEU A 67 14.17 -13.31 4.37
N GLY A 68 13.11 -13.41 5.17
CA GLY A 68 12.01 -14.34 4.92
C GLY A 68 11.17 -13.99 3.69
N ALA A 69 10.82 -12.71 3.55
CA ALA A 69 9.99 -12.19 2.47
C ALA A 69 10.71 -12.14 1.10
N MET A 70 12.04 -12.15 1.07
CA MET A 70 12.82 -12.28 -0.17
C MET A 70 12.47 -13.52 -1.00
N LYS A 71 11.96 -14.58 -0.35
CA LYS A 71 11.54 -15.83 -1.01
C LYS A 71 10.08 -15.80 -1.49
N VAL A 72 9.32 -14.76 -1.16
CA VAL A 72 7.90 -14.64 -1.47
C VAL A 72 7.72 -13.85 -2.77
N PRO A 73 7.05 -14.43 -3.79
CA PRO A 73 6.73 -13.71 -5.02
C PRO A 73 5.99 -12.40 -4.77
N GLY A 74 6.46 -11.32 -5.41
CA GLY A 74 5.91 -9.97 -5.24
C GLY A 74 6.51 -9.17 -4.08
N TYR A 75 7.19 -9.81 -3.12
CA TYR A 75 7.94 -9.11 -2.05
C TYR A 75 9.46 -9.14 -2.29
N TRP A 76 9.95 -10.04 -3.16
CA TRP A 76 11.39 -10.25 -3.33
C TRP A 76 12.20 -8.97 -3.59
N PHE A 77 11.67 -8.02 -4.36
CA PHE A 77 12.42 -6.86 -4.79
C PHE A 77 12.54 -5.82 -3.67
N SER A 78 11.41 -5.49 -3.03
CA SER A 78 11.41 -4.57 -1.88
C SER A 78 12.19 -5.19 -0.72
N SER A 79 11.97 -6.46 -0.40
CA SER A 79 12.68 -7.14 0.69
C SER A 79 14.17 -7.28 0.43
N SER A 80 14.60 -7.49 -0.82
CA SER A 80 16.03 -7.48 -1.17
C SER A 80 16.65 -6.11 -0.94
N LEU A 81 15.95 -5.03 -1.30
CA LEU A 81 16.43 -3.67 -1.07
C LEU A 81 16.52 -3.35 0.43
N VAL A 82 15.49 -3.71 1.20
CA VAL A 82 15.48 -3.58 2.67
C VAL A 82 16.64 -4.35 3.30
N TYR A 83 16.85 -5.60 2.89
CA TYR A 83 17.96 -6.43 3.36
C TYR A 83 19.32 -5.77 3.08
N VAL A 84 19.52 -5.23 1.88
CA VAL A 84 20.76 -4.52 1.53
C VAL A 84 20.93 -3.25 2.36
N LEU A 85 19.89 -2.44 2.54
CA LEU A 85 19.96 -1.20 3.34
C LEU A 85 20.21 -1.49 4.83
N GLN A 86 19.59 -2.53 5.38
CA GLN A 86 19.89 -3.05 6.72
C GLN A 86 21.35 -3.50 6.84
N ASN A 87 21.93 -4.06 5.76
CA ASN A 87 23.37 -4.39 5.73
C ASN A 87 24.28 -3.16 5.71
N PHE A 88 23.82 -2.04 5.17
CA PHE A 88 24.51 -0.74 5.25
C PHE A 88 24.28 0.00 6.58
N GLY A 89 23.54 -0.59 7.53
CA GLY A 89 23.31 -0.02 8.85
C GLY A 89 22.06 0.87 8.96
N PHE A 90 21.20 0.89 7.94
CA PHE A 90 19.90 1.56 8.05
C PHE A 90 18.89 0.65 8.76
N SER A 91 18.26 1.14 9.83
CA SER A 91 17.13 0.43 10.44
C SER A 91 15.91 0.47 9.54
N GLY A 92 14.92 -0.40 9.78
CA GLY A 92 13.64 -0.38 9.09
C GLY A 92 12.97 0.99 9.21
N ALA A 93 13.10 1.62 10.37
CA ALA A 93 12.61 2.97 10.63
C ALA A 93 13.26 4.05 9.74
N ASN A 94 14.58 3.97 9.54
CA ASN A 94 15.30 4.87 8.63
C ASN A 94 14.90 4.64 7.18
N ILE A 95 14.75 3.37 6.78
CA ILE A 95 14.34 2.98 5.44
C ILE A 95 12.94 3.52 5.15
N ASN A 96 12.00 3.37 6.08
CA ASN A 96 10.64 3.88 5.94
C ASN A 96 10.62 5.41 5.77
N LEU A 97 11.36 6.13 6.61
CA LEU A 97 11.49 7.58 6.49
C LEU A 97 12.06 8.00 5.12
N ILE A 98 13.09 7.31 4.64
CA ILE A 98 13.68 7.59 3.32
C ILE A 98 12.64 7.34 2.22
N PHE A 99 11.86 6.27 2.34
CA PHE A 99 10.85 5.93 1.35
C PHE A 99 9.75 6.98 1.32
N ASP A 100 9.17 7.31 2.47
CA ASP A 100 8.11 8.30 2.56
C ASP A 100 8.58 9.71 2.17
N CYS A 101 9.81 10.12 2.53
CA CYS A 101 10.32 11.46 2.20
C CYS A 101 10.93 11.59 0.79
N PHE A 102 11.43 10.52 0.16
CA PHE A 102 12.11 10.63 -1.14
C PHE A 102 11.41 9.88 -2.27
N LEU A 103 10.92 8.67 -2.05
CA LEU A 103 10.26 7.89 -3.10
C LEU A 103 8.95 8.57 -3.53
N MET A 104 8.22 9.18 -2.61
CA MET A 104 6.96 9.85 -2.93
C MET A 104 7.13 11.11 -3.80
N PRO A 105 8.09 12.03 -3.52
CA PRO A 105 8.45 13.07 -4.47
C PRO A 105 8.91 12.52 -5.83
N ILE A 106 9.73 11.47 -5.86
CA ILE A 106 10.18 10.84 -7.12
C ILE A 106 8.99 10.33 -7.93
N LEU A 107 8.07 9.61 -7.28
CA LEU A 107 6.83 9.13 -7.89
C LEU A 107 6.00 10.30 -8.43
N PHE A 108 5.80 11.33 -7.61
CA PHE A 108 5.03 12.52 -7.96
C PHE A 108 5.62 13.22 -9.20
N PHE A 109 6.91 13.54 -9.21
CA PHE A 109 7.54 14.20 -10.35
C PHE A 109 7.66 13.30 -11.58
N GLY A 110 7.79 11.98 -11.39
CA GLY A 110 7.69 11.01 -12.46
C GLY A 110 6.31 11.01 -13.14
N LEU A 111 5.23 11.13 -12.35
CA LEU A 111 3.87 11.29 -12.87
C LEU A 111 3.73 12.61 -13.63
N VAL A 112 4.20 13.72 -13.07
CA VAL A 112 4.20 15.03 -13.75
C VAL A 112 4.90 14.93 -15.09
N TYR A 113 6.11 14.36 -15.13
CA TYR A 113 6.86 14.15 -16.37
C TYR A 113 6.06 13.33 -17.38
N THR A 114 5.47 12.21 -16.93
CA THR A 114 4.68 11.32 -17.78
C THR A 114 3.46 12.04 -18.36
N ILE A 115 2.72 12.79 -17.53
CA ILE A 115 1.52 13.53 -17.92
C ILE A 115 1.86 14.66 -18.89
N VAL A 116 2.95 15.41 -18.66
CA VAL A 116 3.41 16.48 -19.56
C VAL A 116 3.75 15.94 -20.95
N ARG A 117 4.30 14.73 -21.05
CA ARG A 117 4.57 14.07 -22.34
C ARG A 117 3.31 13.75 -23.14
N PHE A 118 2.15 13.81 -22.52
CA PHE A 118 0.86 13.71 -23.18
C PHE A 118 0.24 15.08 -23.50
N ASP A 119 1.02 16.16 -23.58
CA ASP A 119 0.56 17.51 -23.97
C ASP A 119 -0.43 18.15 -22.95
N ILE A 120 -0.38 17.72 -21.70
CA ILE A 120 -1.00 18.43 -20.58
C ILE A 120 0.01 19.44 -20.04
N GLY A 121 -0.40 20.72 -19.96
CA GLY A 121 0.48 21.77 -19.43
C GLY A 121 0.98 21.49 -18.02
N PHE A 122 2.22 21.89 -17.72
CA PHE A 122 2.95 21.56 -16.48
C PHE A 122 2.15 21.75 -15.20
N TYR A 123 1.48 22.90 -15.00
CA TYR A 123 0.69 23.14 -13.78
C TYR A 123 -0.53 22.23 -13.65
N ARG A 124 -1.16 21.84 -14.78
CA ARG A 124 -2.23 20.82 -14.75
C ARG A 124 -1.67 19.45 -14.41
N ALA A 125 -0.49 19.12 -14.94
CA ALA A 125 0.18 17.88 -14.62
C ALA A 125 0.56 17.81 -13.13
N LEU A 126 1.03 18.91 -12.53
CA LEU A 126 1.24 19.02 -11.08
C LEU A 126 -0.05 18.72 -10.30
N PHE A 127 -1.12 19.45 -10.60
CA PHE A 127 -2.41 19.28 -9.92
C PHE A 127 -2.95 17.85 -10.07
N PHE A 128 -2.97 17.32 -11.28
CA PHE A 128 -3.42 15.95 -11.57
C PHE A 128 -2.56 14.87 -10.92
N SER A 129 -1.24 15.09 -10.80
CA SER A 129 -0.37 14.14 -10.10
C SER A 129 -0.72 14.04 -8.62
N VAL A 130 -1.06 15.17 -7.96
CA VAL A 130 -1.57 15.14 -6.58
C VAL A 130 -2.89 14.37 -6.53
N LEU A 131 -3.83 14.65 -7.43
CA LEU A 131 -5.11 13.94 -7.41
C LEU A 131 -4.93 12.43 -7.62
N ILE A 132 -4.05 11.97 -8.52
CA ILE A 132 -3.74 10.53 -8.66
C ILE A 132 -3.19 9.98 -7.35
N VAL A 133 -2.15 10.62 -6.80
CA VAL A 133 -1.42 10.10 -5.64
C VAL A 133 -2.28 10.06 -4.40
N PHE A 134 -3.23 10.98 -4.21
CA PHE A 134 -4.02 11.10 -2.99
C PHE A 134 -5.49 10.69 -3.12
N SER A 135 -6.03 10.48 -4.33
CA SER A 135 -7.44 10.08 -4.53
C SER A 135 -7.87 8.74 -3.95
N PRO A 136 -7.00 7.71 -3.72
CA PRO A 136 -7.43 6.51 -3.01
C PRO A 136 -8.13 6.77 -1.67
N ILE A 137 -7.83 7.88 -0.98
CA ILE A 137 -8.50 8.32 0.25
C ILE A 137 -10.02 8.49 0.06
N LEU A 138 -10.49 8.75 -1.16
CA LEU A 138 -11.93 8.86 -1.46
C LEU A 138 -12.66 7.52 -1.33
N PHE A 139 -11.93 6.40 -1.46
CA PHE A 139 -12.48 5.06 -1.63
C PHE A 139 -12.08 4.08 -0.51
N ASN A 140 -11.50 4.58 0.58
CA ASN A 140 -11.09 3.78 1.73
C ASN A 140 -11.65 4.33 3.06
N PHE A 141 -11.33 3.70 4.19
CA PHE A 141 -11.84 4.09 5.51
C PHE A 141 -11.32 5.44 6.01
N GLY A 142 -10.32 6.03 5.36
CA GLY A 142 -9.92 7.40 5.64
C GLY A 142 -11.00 8.41 5.26
N ASN A 143 -11.96 8.02 4.41
CA ASN A 143 -13.16 8.81 4.13
C ASN A 143 -14.25 8.53 5.20
N PRO A 144 -14.65 9.53 6.00
CA PRO A 144 -15.68 9.37 7.02
C PRO A 144 -17.02 8.86 6.48
N LEU A 145 -17.35 9.18 5.21
CA LEU A 145 -18.58 8.66 4.58
C LEU A 145 -18.50 7.15 4.36
N ILE A 146 -17.34 6.65 3.94
CA ILE A 146 -17.14 5.21 3.76
C ILE A 146 -17.18 4.51 5.12
N ASN A 147 -16.47 5.05 6.11
CA ASN A 147 -16.44 4.51 7.47
C ASN A 147 -17.82 4.52 8.16
N ALA A 148 -18.65 5.53 7.90
CA ALA A 148 -20.00 5.62 8.48
C ALA A 148 -21.02 4.68 7.82
N ILE A 149 -20.91 4.48 6.50
CA ILE A 149 -21.89 3.68 5.74
C ILE A 149 -21.53 2.19 5.77
N PHE A 150 -20.24 1.87 5.70
CA PHE A 150 -19.76 0.49 5.57
C PHE A 150 -19.00 0.07 6.82
N LYS A 151 -19.32 -1.13 7.31
CA LYS A 151 -18.51 -1.77 8.36
C LYS A 151 -17.23 -2.33 7.73
N ARG A 152 -16.17 -2.46 8.54
CA ARG A 152 -14.87 -3.05 8.14
C ARG A 152 -14.96 -4.59 8.04
N GLU A 153 -15.86 -5.04 7.19
CA GLU A 153 -16.17 -6.44 6.95
C GLU A 153 -16.21 -6.68 5.43
N TYR A 154 -15.87 -7.90 5.00
CA TYR A 154 -15.98 -8.28 3.61
C TYR A 154 -17.46 -8.47 3.26
N GLY A 155 -17.96 -7.65 2.32
CA GLY A 155 -19.36 -7.69 1.88
C GLY A 155 -19.49 -7.48 0.38
N LEU A 156 -20.70 -7.14 -0.07
CA LEU A 156 -20.98 -6.88 -1.48
C LEU A 156 -20.18 -5.69 -2.05
N PHE A 157 -19.83 -4.72 -1.20
CA PHE A 157 -19.15 -3.50 -1.61
C PHE A 157 -17.64 -3.58 -1.41
N GLY A 158 -16.90 -3.02 -2.38
CA GLY A 158 -15.45 -2.96 -2.37
C GLY A 158 -14.85 -1.60 -2.10
N PHE A 159 -14.10 -1.51 -1.01
CA PHE A 159 -13.42 -0.32 -0.53
C PHE A 159 -12.07 -0.70 0.07
N GLY A 160 -11.14 0.27 0.09
CA GLY A 160 -9.87 0.13 0.77
C GLY A 160 -10.06 0.06 2.28
N PHE A 161 -9.29 -0.79 2.97
CA PHE A 161 -9.44 -1.00 4.41
C PHE A 161 -8.61 0.00 5.23
N GLU A 162 -7.70 0.72 4.59
CA GLU A 162 -6.82 1.62 5.30
C GLU A 162 -7.54 2.92 5.70
N PRO A 163 -7.38 3.37 6.95
CA PRO A 163 -7.94 4.63 7.43
C PRO A 163 -7.13 5.85 6.96
N TYR A 164 -6.23 5.67 5.99
CA TYR A 164 -5.27 6.66 5.51
C TYR A 164 -4.93 6.42 4.05
N GLN A 165 -4.12 7.29 3.47
CA GLN A 165 -3.73 7.17 2.08
C GLN A 165 -2.68 6.07 1.86
N SER A 166 -3.11 4.94 1.30
CA SER A 166 -2.42 3.65 1.37
C SER A 166 -1.04 3.62 0.69
N ILE A 167 -0.85 4.39 -0.38
CA ILE A 167 0.46 4.48 -1.07
C ILE A 167 1.52 5.22 -0.26
N LEU A 168 1.15 6.09 0.69
CA LEU A 168 2.10 6.94 1.42
C LEU A 168 2.74 6.22 2.61
N ARG A 169 2.57 4.91 2.72
CA ARG A 169 2.89 4.17 3.93
C ARG A 169 3.66 2.88 3.69
N THR A 170 3.38 2.19 2.58
CA THR A 170 3.96 0.87 2.30
C THR A 170 5.02 0.93 1.17
N PRO A 171 6.29 0.56 1.46
CA PRO A 171 7.38 0.46 0.49
C PRO A 171 7.03 -0.28 -0.82
N GLU A 172 6.31 -1.39 -0.70
CA GLU A 172 6.00 -2.31 -1.79
C GLU A 172 5.17 -1.63 -2.90
N PRO A 173 3.98 -1.07 -2.62
CA PRO A 173 3.26 -0.22 -3.56
C PRO A 173 4.08 0.96 -4.07
N GLN A 174 4.79 1.69 -3.21
CA GLN A 174 5.55 2.87 -3.61
C GLN A 174 6.58 2.54 -4.69
N MET A 175 7.41 1.52 -4.45
CA MET A 175 8.40 1.04 -5.41
C MET A 175 7.76 0.57 -6.70
N SER A 176 6.65 -0.18 -6.60
CA SER A 176 5.91 -0.67 -7.76
C SER A 176 5.39 0.47 -8.63
N PHE A 177 4.80 1.49 -8.00
CA PHE A 177 4.29 2.65 -8.71
C PHE A 177 5.40 3.50 -9.34
N ILE A 178 6.56 3.63 -8.67
CA ILE A 178 7.73 4.27 -9.28
C ILE A 178 8.14 3.52 -10.56
N LEU A 179 8.25 2.19 -10.49
CA LEU A 179 8.60 1.37 -11.65
C LEU A 179 7.56 1.50 -12.78
N VAL A 180 6.27 1.47 -12.44
CA VAL A 180 5.17 1.68 -13.40
C VAL A 180 5.26 3.05 -14.06
N VAL A 181 5.56 4.10 -13.29
CA VAL A 181 5.71 5.47 -13.81
C VAL A 181 6.95 5.60 -14.69
N LEU A 182 8.09 5.03 -14.29
CA LEU A 182 9.31 5.00 -15.11
C LEU A 182 9.09 4.23 -16.42
N ALA A 183 8.43 3.07 -16.36
CA ALA A 183 8.05 2.28 -17.54
C ALA A 183 7.10 3.07 -18.45
N SER A 184 6.12 3.76 -17.88
CA SER A 184 5.17 4.60 -18.61
C SER A 184 5.85 5.80 -19.26
N ALA A 185 6.78 6.45 -18.56
CA ALA A 185 7.60 7.55 -19.08
C ALA A 185 8.52 7.07 -20.22
N PHE A 186 9.17 5.92 -20.05
CA PHE A 186 9.99 5.29 -21.07
C PHE A 186 9.17 4.95 -22.31
N TYR A 187 7.99 4.33 -22.14
CA TYR A 187 7.07 4.04 -23.24
C TYR A 187 6.57 5.33 -23.90
N ALA A 188 6.25 6.36 -23.12
CA ALA A 188 5.82 7.65 -23.66
C ALA A 188 6.89 8.29 -24.55
N ARG A 189 8.17 8.12 -24.21
CA ARG A 189 9.32 8.61 -25.01
C ARG A 189 9.63 7.73 -26.21
N THR A 190 9.78 6.42 -26.02
CA THR A 190 10.36 5.50 -27.02
C THR A 190 9.32 4.74 -27.83
N LYS A 191 8.07 4.67 -27.35
CA LYS A 191 6.99 3.81 -27.86
C LYS A 191 7.31 2.31 -27.83
N LYS A 192 8.39 1.88 -27.18
CA LYS A 192 8.78 0.46 -27.06
C LYS A 192 8.00 -0.21 -25.94
N ILE A 193 7.23 -1.25 -26.26
CA ILE A 193 6.40 -2.00 -25.30
C ILE A 193 7.27 -2.82 -24.33
N SER A 194 8.49 -3.21 -24.72
CA SER A 194 9.39 -3.98 -23.86
C SER A 194 9.65 -3.32 -22.50
N GLY A 195 9.71 -1.97 -22.46
CA GLY A 195 9.87 -1.24 -21.20
C GLY A 195 8.67 -1.35 -20.25
N LEU A 196 7.47 -1.63 -20.76
CA LEU A 196 6.29 -1.91 -19.94
C LEU A 196 6.31 -3.35 -19.40
N LEU A 197 6.95 -4.29 -20.10
CA LEU A 197 7.00 -5.69 -19.69
C LEU A 197 8.15 -5.99 -18.72
N VAL A 198 9.29 -5.30 -18.87
CA VAL A 198 10.49 -5.55 -18.05
C VAL A 198 10.26 -5.32 -16.56
N VAL A 199 9.32 -4.45 -16.20
CA VAL A 199 9.04 -4.14 -14.79
C VAL A 199 8.21 -5.22 -14.09
N LEU A 200 7.49 -6.07 -14.83
CA LEU A 200 6.54 -7.03 -14.28
C LEU A 200 7.07 -7.91 -13.14
N PRO A 201 8.29 -8.48 -13.22
CA PRO A 201 8.82 -9.29 -12.14
C PRO A 201 9.07 -8.48 -10.86
N PHE A 202 9.28 -7.17 -10.97
CA PHE A 202 9.65 -6.34 -9.82
C PHE A 202 8.43 -5.68 -9.16
N LEU A 203 7.23 -5.86 -9.71
CA LEU A 203 6.02 -5.27 -9.17
C LEU A 203 5.49 -6.09 -7.99
N TYR A 204 5.05 -5.37 -6.98
CA TYR A 204 4.24 -5.91 -5.90
C TYR A 204 3.00 -6.57 -6.46
N PHE A 205 2.69 -7.78 -5.97
CA PHE A 205 1.71 -8.67 -6.56
C PHE A 205 0.36 -7.98 -6.83
N TYR A 206 -0.18 -7.24 -5.85
CA TYR A 206 -1.49 -6.58 -5.97
C TYR A 206 -1.49 -5.44 -7.01
N VAL A 207 -0.35 -4.76 -7.20
CA VAL A 207 -0.17 -3.74 -8.24
C VAL A 207 0.04 -4.41 -9.61
N ALA A 208 0.81 -5.50 -9.65
CA ALA A 208 1.14 -6.25 -10.85
C ALA A 208 -0.12 -6.75 -11.57
N VAL A 209 -1.12 -7.23 -10.82
CA VAL A 209 -2.35 -7.79 -11.41
C VAL A 209 -3.15 -6.73 -12.17
N VAL A 210 -3.34 -5.56 -11.55
CA VAL A 210 -4.02 -4.43 -12.19
C VAL A 210 -3.23 -3.94 -13.40
N TYR A 211 -1.91 -3.91 -13.28
CA TYR A 211 -1.00 -3.49 -14.34
C TYR A 211 -1.03 -4.45 -15.55
N VAL A 212 -0.89 -5.75 -15.31
CA VAL A 212 -0.96 -6.82 -16.33
C VAL A 212 -2.32 -6.80 -17.02
N TYR A 213 -3.42 -6.66 -16.27
CA TYR A 213 -4.76 -6.49 -16.83
C TYR A 213 -4.82 -5.33 -17.82
N THR A 214 -4.31 -4.17 -17.39
CA THR A 214 -4.32 -2.96 -18.22
C THR A 214 -3.47 -3.13 -19.48
N LEU A 215 -2.33 -3.82 -19.39
CA LEU A 215 -1.47 -4.11 -20.54
C LEU A 215 -2.12 -5.07 -21.54
N ILE A 216 -2.71 -6.17 -21.06
CA ILE A 216 -3.41 -7.15 -21.91
C ILE A 216 -4.60 -6.48 -22.60
N ALA A 217 -5.40 -5.70 -21.87
CA ALA A 217 -6.54 -5.01 -22.45
C ALA A 217 -6.09 -3.98 -23.50
N ALA A 218 -5.03 -3.22 -23.21
CA ALA A 218 -4.45 -2.30 -24.18
C ALA A 218 -3.88 -3.02 -25.42
N TYR A 219 -3.35 -4.23 -25.26
CA TYR A 219 -2.88 -5.06 -26.36
C TYR A 219 -4.04 -5.51 -27.26
N PHE A 220 -5.12 -6.07 -26.70
CA PHE A 220 -6.33 -6.43 -27.47
C PHE A 220 -6.96 -5.23 -28.19
N ILE A 221 -7.03 -4.07 -27.53
CA ILE A 221 -7.50 -2.81 -28.14
C ILE A 221 -6.60 -2.38 -29.32
N ARG A 222 -5.33 -2.78 -29.38
CA ARG A 222 -4.41 -2.44 -30.48
C ARG A 222 -4.25 -3.52 -31.54
N LEU A 223 -4.51 -4.79 -31.23
CA LEU A 223 -4.26 -5.92 -32.11
C LEU A 223 -5.02 -5.79 -33.45
N PRO A 224 -4.33 -5.64 -34.60
CA PRO A 224 -4.98 -5.54 -35.90
C PRO A 224 -5.60 -6.89 -36.29
N GLY A 225 -6.92 -7.01 -36.20
CA GLY A 225 -7.62 -8.29 -36.38
C GLY A 225 -8.57 -8.63 -35.24
N PHE A 226 -8.31 -8.09 -34.03
CA PHE A 226 -9.24 -8.22 -32.91
C PHE A 226 -10.51 -7.41 -33.20
N TYR A 227 -11.54 -8.11 -33.65
CA TYR A 227 -12.87 -7.59 -34.00
C TYR A 227 -12.83 -6.51 -35.11
N LYS A 228 -12.55 -6.94 -36.36
CA LYS A 228 -12.67 -6.11 -37.56
C LYS A 228 -14.15 -5.91 -37.91
N GLY A 229 -14.69 -4.70 -37.72
CA GLY A 229 -16.05 -4.32 -38.15
C GLY A 229 -16.93 -3.65 -37.08
N GLY A 230 -16.51 -3.67 -35.80
CA GLY A 230 -17.31 -3.12 -34.70
C GLY A 230 -17.10 -1.66 -34.36
N HIS A 231 -18.08 -1.06 -33.68
CA HIS A 231 -17.91 0.24 -33.01
C HIS A 231 -16.77 0.19 -31.96
N LYS A 232 -16.06 1.30 -31.78
CA LYS A 232 -14.93 1.41 -30.82
C LYS A 232 -15.30 0.99 -29.39
N LEU A 233 -16.52 1.30 -28.95
CA LEU A 233 -17.02 0.94 -27.62
C LEU A 233 -17.09 -0.57 -27.44
N THR A 234 -17.67 -1.28 -28.41
CA THR A 234 -17.75 -2.75 -28.41
C THR A 234 -16.35 -3.36 -28.33
N ARG A 235 -15.38 -2.81 -29.07
CA ARG A 235 -13.99 -3.28 -29.02
C ARG A 235 -13.38 -3.14 -27.62
N ILE A 236 -13.66 -2.04 -26.91
CA ILE A 236 -13.18 -1.83 -25.53
C ILE A 236 -13.81 -2.84 -24.59
N VAL A 237 -15.13 -3.04 -24.67
CA VAL A 237 -15.86 -4.01 -23.85
C VAL A 237 -15.30 -5.42 -24.06
N LEU A 238 -15.15 -5.85 -25.32
CA LEU A 238 -14.61 -7.17 -25.65
C LEU A 238 -13.15 -7.34 -25.21
N ALA A 239 -12.33 -6.30 -25.34
CA ALA A 239 -10.94 -6.35 -24.89
C ALA A 239 -10.84 -6.47 -23.36
N CYS A 240 -11.65 -5.72 -22.62
CA CYS A 240 -11.73 -5.83 -21.16
C CYS A 240 -12.21 -7.22 -20.73
N LEU A 241 -13.28 -7.74 -21.35
CA LEU A 241 -13.78 -9.10 -21.08
C LEU A 241 -12.74 -10.19 -21.39
N ALA A 242 -12.06 -10.11 -22.55
CA ALA A 242 -11.02 -11.07 -22.90
C ALA A 242 -9.85 -11.04 -21.90
N SER A 243 -9.47 -9.84 -21.44
CA SER A 243 -8.40 -9.66 -20.44
C SER A 243 -8.82 -10.20 -19.08
N TYR A 244 -10.07 -9.99 -18.70
CA TYR A 244 -10.68 -10.53 -17.49
C TYR A 244 -10.58 -12.06 -17.46
N PHE A 245 -11.09 -12.73 -18.49
CA PHE A 245 -11.03 -14.20 -18.57
C PHE A 245 -9.59 -14.73 -18.58
N LEU A 246 -8.69 -14.09 -19.34
CA LEU A 246 -7.29 -14.53 -19.41
C LEU A 246 -6.60 -14.45 -18.04
N ILE A 247 -6.82 -13.36 -17.29
CA ILE A 247 -6.23 -13.21 -15.96
C ILE A 247 -6.90 -14.13 -14.94
N SER A 248 -8.22 -14.29 -14.97
CA SER A 248 -8.91 -15.21 -14.07
C SER A 248 -8.49 -16.66 -14.30
N ILE A 249 -8.31 -17.10 -15.55
CA ILE A 249 -7.73 -18.42 -15.86
C ILE A 249 -6.31 -18.51 -15.30
N GLY A 250 -5.48 -17.49 -15.55
CA GLY A 250 -4.12 -17.42 -15.00
C GLY A 250 -4.09 -17.51 -13.48
N PHE A 251 -5.00 -16.82 -12.78
CA PHE A 251 -5.16 -16.89 -11.33
C PHE A 251 -5.57 -18.28 -10.85
N SER A 252 -6.50 -18.93 -11.56
CA SER A 252 -6.93 -20.29 -11.24
C SER A 252 -5.77 -21.28 -11.34
N ILE A 253 -4.94 -21.14 -12.39
CA ILE A 253 -3.74 -21.96 -12.59
C ILE A 253 -2.70 -21.68 -11.50
N LEU A 254 -2.44 -20.41 -11.19
CA LEU A 254 -1.51 -20.03 -10.12
C LEU A 254 -1.98 -20.51 -8.75
N ASP A 255 -3.28 -20.48 -8.48
CA ASP A 255 -3.83 -21.04 -7.25
C ASP A 255 -3.61 -22.55 -7.15
N PHE A 256 -3.93 -23.28 -8.22
CA PHE A 256 -3.78 -24.73 -8.29
C PHE A 256 -2.30 -25.18 -8.17
N ILE A 257 -1.38 -24.43 -8.79
CA ILE A 257 0.04 -24.77 -8.79
C ILE A 257 0.71 -24.32 -7.49
N PHE A 258 0.38 -23.12 -7.00
CA PHE A 258 1.17 -22.39 -6.01
C PHE A 258 0.35 -21.86 -4.82
N PHE A 259 -0.62 -20.94 -5.01
CA PHE A 259 -1.20 -20.20 -3.87
C PHE A 259 -1.85 -21.08 -2.81
N SER A 260 -2.63 -22.08 -3.23
CA SER A 260 -3.31 -23.01 -2.31
C SER A 260 -2.36 -23.93 -1.54
N LYS A 261 -1.10 -24.03 -1.98
CA LYS A 261 -0.06 -24.87 -1.35
C LYS A 261 0.92 -24.06 -0.51
N ASP A 262 0.92 -22.73 -0.64
CA ASP A 262 1.79 -21.86 0.11
C ASP A 262 1.16 -21.55 1.49
N LEU A 263 1.80 -22.06 2.53
CA LEU A 263 1.34 -21.90 3.92
C LEU A 263 1.34 -20.44 4.39
N PHE A 264 2.17 -19.57 3.82
CA PHE A 264 2.13 -18.14 4.12
C PHE A 264 0.86 -17.52 3.54
N ILE A 265 0.54 -17.85 2.29
CA ILE A 265 -0.65 -17.29 1.63
C ILE A 265 -1.93 -17.81 2.28
N VAL A 266 -2.03 -19.12 2.54
CA VAL A 266 -3.22 -19.75 3.13
C VAL A 266 -3.36 -19.43 4.62
N GLY A 267 -2.25 -19.27 5.35
CA GLY A 267 -2.24 -19.01 6.79
C GLY A 267 -2.84 -17.66 7.20
N PHE A 268 -2.97 -16.72 6.26
CA PHE A 268 -3.63 -15.43 6.50
C PHE A 268 -5.01 -15.40 5.83
N ALA A 269 -6.07 -15.57 6.63
CA ALA A 269 -7.46 -15.52 6.14
C ALA A 269 -7.82 -14.21 5.42
N ASN A 270 -7.14 -13.10 5.74
CA ASN A 270 -7.31 -11.81 5.06
C ASN A 270 -6.52 -11.70 3.75
N MET A 271 -5.54 -12.56 3.51
CA MET A 271 -4.72 -12.59 2.30
C MET A 271 -5.17 -13.64 1.28
N TYR A 272 -5.97 -14.63 1.68
CA TYR A 272 -6.47 -15.67 0.78
C TYR A 272 -7.94 -15.95 1.03
N VAL A 273 -8.79 -15.54 0.08
CA VAL A 273 -10.24 -15.72 0.17
C VAL A 273 -10.72 -16.57 -1.00
N ARG A 274 -11.41 -17.67 -0.71
CA ARG A 274 -12.10 -18.49 -1.71
C ARG A 274 -13.55 -18.05 -1.82
N THR A 275 -13.90 -17.43 -2.94
CA THR A 275 -15.26 -16.97 -3.20
C THR A 275 -15.48 -16.71 -4.67
N HIS A 276 -16.72 -16.93 -5.12
CA HIS A 276 -17.20 -16.54 -6.45
C HIS A 276 -18.17 -15.36 -6.38
N LEU A 277 -18.42 -14.81 -5.20
CA LEU A 277 -19.40 -13.74 -5.03
C LEU A 277 -18.89 -12.45 -5.66
N PRO A 278 -19.68 -11.80 -6.53
CA PRO A 278 -19.27 -10.56 -7.16
C PRO A 278 -19.25 -9.41 -6.16
N ILE A 279 -18.44 -8.42 -6.48
CA ILE A 279 -18.17 -7.26 -5.64
C ILE A 279 -18.41 -6.00 -6.47
N VAL A 280 -19.03 -5.02 -5.84
CA VAL A 280 -19.28 -3.69 -6.38
C VAL A 280 -18.24 -2.72 -5.81
N PRO A 281 -17.12 -2.47 -6.50
CA PRO A 281 -16.11 -1.54 -6.01
C PRO A 281 -16.66 -0.11 -6.00
N ILE A 282 -16.50 0.60 -4.88
CA ILE A 282 -16.95 1.99 -4.71
C ILE A 282 -16.28 2.92 -5.73
N ALA A 283 -14.98 2.71 -6.00
CA ALA A 283 -14.27 3.43 -7.06
C ALA A 283 -14.90 3.18 -8.46
N GLY A 284 -15.49 2.00 -8.67
CA GLY A 284 -16.20 1.64 -9.91
C GLY A 284 -17.54 2.34 -10.03
N VAL A 285 -18.33 2.37 -8.95
CA VAL A 285 -19.60 3.13 -8.88
C VAL A 285 -19.33 4.62 -9.13
N PHE A 286 -18.31 5.17 -8.48
CA PHE A 286 -17.87 6.54 -8.68
C PHE A 286 -17.47 6.80 -10.14
N GLY A 287 -16.57 5.98 -10.72
CA GLY A 287 -16.15 6.12 -12.10
C GLY A 287 -17.29 5.98 -13.11
N ALA A 288 -18.24 5.06 -12.87
CA ALA A 288 -19.44 4.88 -13.69
C ALA A 288 -20.35 6.11 -13.63
N SER A 289 -20.49 6.71 -12.45
CA SER A 289 -21.26 7.94 -12.26
C SER A 289 -20.64 9.11 -13.05
N LEU A 290 -19.31 9.25 -12.99
CA LEU A 290 -18.58 10.22 -13.80
C LEU A 290 -18.76 9.97 -15.30
N LEU A 291 -18.72 8.71 -15.75
CA LEU A 291 -18.97 8.36 -17.14
C LEU A 291 -20.39 8.75 -17.59
N VAL A 292 -21.42 8.47 -16.80
CA VAL A 292 -22.80 8.82 -17.11
C VAL A 292 -22.96 10.34 -17.26
N ILE A 293 -22.41 11.10 -16.33
CA ILE A 293 -22.40 12.57 -16.39
C ILE A 293 -21.66 13.04 -17.65
N GLN A 294 -20.50 12.45 -17.95
CA GLN A 294 -19.70 12.79 -19.12
C GLN A 294 -20.45 12.51 -20.43
N LEU A 295 -21.18 11.39 -20.52
CA LEU A 295 -22.00 11.04 -21.68
C LEU A 295 -23.18 12.00 -21.85
N PHE A 296 -23.84 12.39 -20.76
CA PHE A 296 -24.93 13.37 -20.79
C PHE A 296 -24.44 14.75 -21.26
N LEU A 297 -23.33 15.24 -20.69
CA LEU A 297 -22.72 16.50 -21.09
C LEU A 297 -22.23 16.46 -22.53
N SER A 298 -21.67 15.33 -22.95
CA SER A 298 -21.22 15.12 -24.33
C SER A 298 -22.38 15.37 -25.30
N LYS A 299 -23.57 14.81 -25.08
CA LYS A 299 -24.72 15.05 -25.98
C LYS A 299 -25.07 16.53 -26.20
N ARG A 300 -24.72 17.41 -25.26
CA ARG A 300 -25.06 18.84 -25.29
C ARG A 300 -23.93 19.74 -25.79
N ILE A 301 -22.70 19.23 -25.88
CA ILE A 301 -21.51 20.03 -26.22
C ILE A 301 -21.00 19.60 -27.60
N PRO A 302 -21.16 20.39 -28.67
CA PRO A 302 -20.77 19.96 -30.02
C PRO A 302 -19.25 19.76 -30.24
N ARG A 303 -18.40 20.11 -29.26
CA ARG A 303 -16.92 20.02 -29.32
C ARG A 303 -16.32 18.72 -28.74
N ILE A 304 -17.07 17.62 -28.68
CA ILE A 304 -16.61 16.39 -28.02
C ILE A 304 -15.41 15.77 -28.73
N GLN A 305 -14.36 15.48 -27.95
CA GLN A 305 -13.40 14.44 -28.28
C GLN A 305 -14.04 13.07 -27.97
N SER A 306 -14.41 12.30 -29.00
CA SER A 306 -14.97 10.93 -28.85
C SER A 306 -14.14 10.06 -27.90
N GLY A 307 -12.82 10.25 -27.93
CA GLY A 307 -11.83 9.55 -27.10
C GLY A 307 -12.05 9.56 -25.59
N ALA A 308 -12.55 10.66 -25.02
CA ALA A 308 -12.64 10.79 -23.56
C ALA A 308 -13.66 9.83 -22.95
N ASN A 309 -14.83 9.67 -23.60
CA ASN A 309 -15.88 8.76 -23.15
C ASN A 309 -15.41 7.30 -23.27
N GLU A 310 -14.69 6.98 -24.34
CA GLU A 310 -14.16 5.65 -24.59
C GLU A 310 -13.08 5.26 -23.58
N PHE A 311 -12.19 6.20 -23.23
CA PHE A 311 -11.19 5.95 -22.19
C PHE A 311 -11.79 5.89 -20.80
N GLN A 312 -12.79 6.72 -20.51
CA GLN A 312 -13.54 6.65 -19.26
C GLN A 312 -14.27 5.30 -19.13
N LEU A 313 -14.91 4.80 -20.20
CA LEU A 313 -15.51 3.46 -20.23
C LEU A 313 -14.47 2.37 -19.98
N PHE A 314 -13.29 2.47 -20.61
CA PHE A 314 -12.20 1.54 -20.37
C PHE A 314 -11.80 1.47 -18.89
N LEU A 315 -11.66 2.63 -18.23
CA LEU A 315 -11.31 2.70 -16.80
C LEU A 315 -12.40 2.08 -15.92
N VAL A 316 -13.67 2.42 -16.17
CA VAL A 316 -14.81 1.88 -15.41
C VAL A 316 -14.86 0.36 -15.52
N LEU A 317 -14.80 -0.17 -16.74
CA LEU A 317 -14.78 -1.62 -16.96
C LEU A 317 -13.56 -2.28 -16.31
N SER A 318 -12.38 -1.65 -16.41
CA SER A 318 -11.16 -2.17 -15.78
C SER A 318 -11.31 -2.27 -14.27
N ILE A 319 -11.88 -1.25 -13.61
CA ILE A 319 -12.15 -1.28 -12.17
C ILE A 319 -13.07 -2.45 -11.82
N PHE A 320 -14.22 -2.57 -12.49
CA PHE A 320 -15.17 -3.64 -12.20
C PHE A 320 -14.58 -5.04 -12.47
N PHE A 321 -13.90 -5.25 -13.59
CA PHE A 321 -13.37 -6.56 -13.93
C PHE A 321 -12.18 -6.97 -13.05
N VAL A 322 -11.24 -6.05 -12.77
CA VAL A 322 -10.10 -6.35 -11.90
C VAL A 322 -10.56 -6.67 -10.48
N SER A 323 -11.53 -5.91 -9.95
CA SER A 323 -12.13 -6.19 -8.63
C SER A 323 -12.90 -7.51 -8.55
N ASN A 324 -13.19 -8.16 -9.69
CA ASN A 324 -14.01 -9.36 -9.77
C ASN A 324 -13.27 -10.55 -10.41
N ILE A 325 -11.94 -10.52 -10.52
CA ILE A 325 -11.15 -11.63 -11.09
C ILE A 325 -11.51 -12.96 -10.40
N HIS A 326 -11.74 -12.91 -9.09
CA HIS A 326 -12.11 -14.03 -8.24
C HIS A 326 -13.48 -14.64 -8.56
N VAL A 327 -14.41 -13.89 -9.16
CA VAL A 327 -15.72 -14.43 -9.55
C VAL A 327 -15.56 -15.62 -10.49
N PHE A 328 -14.60 -15.54 -11.42
CA PHE A 328 -14.27 -16.65 -12.29
C PHE A 328 -13.16 -17.54 -11.71
N SER A 329 -12.11 -16.98 -11.11
CA SER A 329 -10.98 -17.78 -10.62
C SER A 329 -11.25 -18.54 -9.32
N GLY A 330 -12.33 -18.22 -8.61
CA GLY A 330 -12.68 -18.76 -7.29
C GLY A 330 -11.79 -18.29 -6.14
N VAL A 331 -10.76 -17.51 -6.43
CA VAL A 331 -9.72 -17.10 -5.48
C VAL A 331 -9.41 -15.63 -5.63
N MET A 332 -9.39 -14.95 -4.49
CA MET A 332 -8.90 -13.59 -4.34
C MET A 332 -7.74 -13.56 -3.35
N LEU A 333 -6.66 -12.92 -3.75
CA LEU A 333 -5.56 -12.60 -2.84
C LEU A 333 -5.80 -11.22 -2.23
N SER A 334 -5.51 -11.05 -0.94
CA SER A 334 -5.71 -9.85 -0.12
C SER A 334 -6.66 -8.79 -0.69
N TYR A 335 -7.95 -8.97 -0.43
CA TYR A 335 -9.01 -8.10 -0.92
C TYR A 335 -8.74 -6.61 -0.71
N LYS A 336 -8.36 -6.29 0.53
CA LYS A 336 -7.94 -4.96 0.98
C LYS A 336 -6.91 -4.35 0.02
N ASN A 337 -5.83 -5.08 -0.26
CA ASN A 337 -4.69 -4.55 -1.00
C ASN A 337 -5.02 -4.27 -2.47
N TYR A 338 -5.94 -5.02 -3.08
CA TYR A 338 -6.43 -4.72 -4.43
C TYR A 338 -7.20 -3.40 -4.48
N MET A 339 -8.05 -3.16 -3.48
CA MET A 339 -8.86 -1.96 -3.41
C MET A 339 -7.99 -0.73 -3.12
N ASP A 340 -7.08 -0.85 -2.16
CA ASP A 340 -6.17 0.22 -1.73
C ASP A 340 -5.10 0.57 -2.78
N TYR A 341 -4.40 -0.42 -3.33
CA TYR A 341 -3.20 -0.20 -4.16
C TYR A 341 -3.42 -0.34 -5.66
N GLY A 342 -4.62 -0.67 -6.13
CA GLY A 342 -4.89 -0.83 -7.56
C GLY A 342 -6.14 -0.07 -7.99
N VAL A 343 -7.28 -0.49 -7.46
CA VAL A 343 -8.60 0.00 -7.89
C VAL A 343 -8.81 1.46 -7.50
N GLY A 344 -8.39 1.88 -6.30
CA GLY A 344 -8.45 3.29 -5.88
C GLY A 344 -7.70 4.23 -6.81
N PHE A 345 -6.53 3.82 -7.31
CA PHE A 345 -5.75 4.58 -8.29
C PHE A 345 -6.44 4.71 -9.64
N LEU A 346 -7.05 3.64 -10.14
CA LEU A 346 -7.85 3.70 -11.36
C LEU A 346 -9.05 4.64 -11.19
N GLY A 347 -9.67 4.67 -10.00
CA GLY A 347 -10.71 5.64 -9.63
C GLY A 347 -10.19 7.08 -9.72
N GLY A 348 -8.98 7.34 -9.23
CA GLY A 348 -8.26 8.61 -9.37
C GLY A 348 -7.99 9.04 -10.80
N VAL A 349 -7.50 8.11 -11.63
CA VAL A 349 -7.29 8.36 -13.07
C VAL A 349 -8.62 8.68 -13.76
N SER A 350 -9.69 7.97 -13.40
CA SER A 350 -11.05 8.24 -13.87
C SER A 350 -11.52 9.65 -13.50
N LEU A 351 -11.27 10.11 -12.27
CA LEU A 351 -11.55 11.50 -11.86
C LEU A 351 -10.83 12.50 -12.77
N ILE A 352 -9.54 12.31 -13.03
CA ILE A 352 -8.76 13.25 -13.84
C ILE A 352 -9.21 13.28 -15.30
N VAL A 353 -9.58 12.13 -15.87
CA VAL A 353 -10.14 12.07 -17.23
C VAL A 353 -11.41 12.91 -17.30
N PHE A 354 -12.29 12.78 -16.29
CA PHE A 354 -13.49 13.59 -16.19
C PHE A 354 -13.20 15.09 -16.00
N LEU A 355 -12.32 15.46 -15.07
CA LEU A 355 -11.95 16.87 -14.85
C LEU A 355 -11.31 17.48 -16.09
N GLN A 356 -10.41 16.76 -16.75
CA GLN A 356 -9.80 17.20 -18.00
C GLN A 356 -10.85 17.36 -19.10
N PHE A 357 -11.86 16.47 -19.17
CA PHE A 357 -13.00 16.63 -20.07
C PHE A 357 -13.76 17.93 -19.80
N LEU A 358 -14.08 18.25 -18.54
CA LEU A 358 -14.76 19.50 -18.19
C LEU A 358 -13.94 20.73 -18.60
N LEU A 359 -12.63 20.72 -18.29
CA LEU A 359 -11.73 21.85 -18.53
C LEU A 359 -11.49 22.09 -20.03
N VAL A 360 -11.24 21.04 -20.81
CA VAL A 360 -10.99 21.16 -22.26
C VAL A 360 -12.24 21.63 -23.00
N ASN A 361 -13.42 21.14 -22.59
CA ASN A 361 -14.68 21.52 -23.20
C ASN A 361 -15.27 22.82 -22.63
N ARG A 362 -14.60 23.47 -21.68
CA ARG A 362 -15.02 24.72 -21.04
C ARG A 362 -16.42 24.63 -20.43
N VAL A 363 -16.74 23.49 -19.83
CA VAL A 363 -18.02 23.31 -19.13
C VAL A 363 -18.11 24.35 -18.02
N PHE A 364 -19.24 25.07 -17.96
CA PHE A 364 -19.49 26.04 -16.90
C PHE A 364 -19.32 25.38 -15.52
N GLY A 365 -18.53 26.00 -14.64
CA GLY A 365 -18.20 25.44 -13.33
C GLY A 365 -17.11 24.35 -13.32
N GLY A 366 -16.53 23.95 -14.45
CA GLY A 366 -15.51 22.89 -14.49
C GLY A 366 -14.26 23.17 -13.63
N VAL A 367 -13.84 24.44 -13.54
CA VAL A 367 -12.76 24.87 -12.64
C VAL A 367 -13.19 24.73 -11.17
N LEU A 368 -14.41 25.17 -10.84
CA LEU A 368 -14.95 25.05 -9.48
C LEU A 368 -15.00 23.58 -9.05
N VAL A 369 -15.54 22.69 -9.89
CA VAL A 369 -15.58 21.25 -9.63
C VAL A 369 -14.18 20.68 -9.40
N SER A 370 -13.20 21.08 -10.23
CA SER A 370 -11.81 20.64 -10.06
C SER A 370 -11.23 21.10 -8.71
N THR A 371 -11.44 22.36 -8.35
CA THR A 371 -11.00 22.91 -7.06
C THR A 371 -11.67 22.21 -5.89
N LEU A 372 -12.98 21.96 -5.95
CA LEU A 372 -13.72 21.27 -4.89
C LEU A 372 -13.18 19.86 -4.65
N PHE A 373 -12.92 19.08 -5.70
CA PHE A 373 -12.30 17.76 -5.54
C PHE A 373 -10.88 17.83 -4.98
N GLY A 374 -10.09 18.82 -5.41
CA GLY A 374 -8.75 19.06 -4.84
C GLY A 374 -8.82 19.36 -3.34
N CYS A 375 -9.68 20.30 -2.94
CA CYS A 375 -9.91 20.66 -1.54
C CYS A 375 -10.43 19.47 -0.72
N LEU A 376 -11.36 18.68 -1.27
CA LEU A 376 -11.90 17.49 -0.60
C LEU A 376 -10.82 16.46 -0.33
N ILE A 377 -10.02 16.10 -1.34
CA ILE A 377 -8.93 15.12 -1.19
C ILE A 377 -7.92 15.60 -0.14
N LEU A 378 -7.53 16.87 -0.19
CA LEU A 378 -6.60 17.45 0.77
C LEU A 378 -7.18 17.46 2.19
N CYS A 379 -8.44 17.83 2.36
CA CYS A 379 -9.12 17.82 3.65
C CYS A 379 -9.20 16.41 4.25
N LEU A 380 -9.60 15.43 3.44
CA LEU A 380 -9.64 14.02 3.85
C LEU A 380 -8.25 13.50 4.20
N THR A 381 -7.23 13.87 3.42
CA THR A 381 -5.84 13.49 3.69
C THR A 381 -5.39 14.05 5.05
N LEU A 382 -5.57 15.35 5.28
CA LEU A 382 -5.21 15.99 6.56
C LEU A 382 -5.89 15.31 7.75
N ASN A 383 -7.20 15.06 7.65
CA ASN A 383 -7.95 14.39 8.71
C ASN A 383 -7.44 12.96 8.95
N ALA A 384 -7.20 12.19 7.88
CA ALA A 384 -6.68 10.84 7.98
C ALA A 384 -5.28 10.74 8.61
N TYR A 385 -4.48 11.82 8.52
CA TYR A 385 -3.19 11.96 9.19
C TYR A 385 -3.27 12.63 10.57
N GLY A 386 -4.48 12.81 11.11
CA GLY A 386 -4.74 13.26 12.47
C GLY A 386 -4.94 14.78 12.63
N PHE A 387 -5.04 15.55 11.55
CA PHE A 387 -5.23 17.00 11.66
C PHE A 387 -6.66 17.36 12.06
N SER A 388 -6.82 18.02 13.22
CA SER A 388 -8.06 18.65 13.65
C SER A 388 -8.13 20.08 13.11
N PHE A 389 -9.02 20.32 12.14
CA PHE A 389 -9.30 21.68 11.66
C PHE A 389 -9.92 22.59 12.73
N LYS A 390 -10.61 21.99 13.72
CA LYS A 390 -11.25 22.73 14.81
C LYS A 390 -10.21 23.30 15.77
N ASP A 391 -9.21 22.47 16.10
CA ASP A 391 -8.25 22.78 17.16
C ASP A 391 -6.91 23.27 16.60
N GLY A 392 -6.69 23.20 15.28
CA GLY A 392 -5.46 23.66 14.64
C GLY A 392 -4.24 22.79 14.96
N GLU A 393 -4.46 21.52 15.27
CA GLU A 393 -3.42 20.60 15.73
C GLU A 393 -3.48 19.24 15.03
N TYR A 394 -2.33 18.58 14.90
CA TYR A 394 -2.28 17.15 14.61
C TYR A 394 -2.39 16.37 15.90
N ASN A 395 -3.24 15.35 15.93
CA ASN A 395 -3.30 14.33 16.97
C ASN A 395 -3.19 12.95 16.31
N PHE A 396 -2.08 12.26 16.54
CA PHE A 396 -1.80 10.98 15.89
C PHE A 396 -1.08 10.02 16.83
N PHE A 397 -1.28 8.73 16.58
CA PHE A 397 -0.63 7.67 17.32
C PHE A 397 0.71 7.32 16.67
N ARG A 398 1.80 7.51 17.41
CA ARG A 398 3.16 7.03 17.04
C ARG A 398 3.48 5.65 17.64
N GLY A 399 2.58 5.15 18.48
CA GLY A 399 2.78 3.90 19.19
C GLY A 399 3.67 4.01 20.43
N LEU A 400 3.53 3.00 21.29
CA LEU A 400 4.21 2.87 22.57
C LEU A 400 5.74 3.00 22.45
N GLN A 401 6.32 3.64 23.46
CA GLN A 401 7.74 3.96 23.55
C GLN A 401 8.37 3.35 24.80
N PHE A 402 9.65 2.96 24.70
CA PHE A 402 10.46 2.65 25.87
C PHE A 402 10.55 3.87 26.78
N LYS A 403 10.49 3.62 28.10
CA LYS A 403 10.51 4.67 29.14
C LYS A 403 11.76 5.53 29.03
N THR A 404 12.91 4.89 28.82
CA THR A 404 14.22 5.54 28.72
C THR A 404 15.02 5.06 27.50
N ALA A 405 16.00 5.86 27.08
CA ALA A 405 16.90 5.50 25.97
C ALA A 405 17.86 4.36 26.37
N GLU A 406 18.18 4.27 27.66
CA GLU A 406 19.00 3.24 28.27
C GLU A 406 18.32 1.88 28.19
N GLU A 407 17.05 1.79 28.60
CA GLU A 407 16.24 0.56 28.47
C GLU A 407 16.15 0.11 27.01
N TYR A 408 15.86 1.04 26.10
CA TYR A 408 15.80 0.75 24.68
C TYR A 408 17.13 0.19 24.15
N ARG A 409 18.26 0.85 24.50
CA ARG A 409 19.59 0.41 24.07
C ARG A 409 19.94 -0.96 24.65
N HIS A 410 19.61 -1.20 25.91
CA HIS A 410 19.84 -2.47 26.60
C HIS A 410 19.05 -3.63 25.97
N ALA A 411 17.76 -3.42 25.72
CA ALA A 411 16.90 -4.41 25.07
C ALA A 411 17.34 -4.70 23.63
N SER A 412 17.73 -3.66 22.89
CA SER A 412 18.22 -3.77 21.51
C SER A 412 19.51 -4.57 21.39
N GLN A 413 20.41 -4.46 22.39
CA GLN A 413 21.68 -5.18 22.42
C GLN A 413 21.51 -6.64 22.88
N ASN A 414 20.40 -6.95 23.55
CA ASN A 414 20.19 -8.24 24.20
C ASN A 414 18.75 -8.81 23.97
N PRO A 415 18.25 -8.87 22.72
CA PRO A 415 16.84 -9.18 22.44
C PRO A 415 16.42 -10.60 22.88
N MET A 416 17.37 -11.51 23.07
CA MET A 416 17.13 -12.91 23.47
C MET A 416 17.26 -13.17 24.97
N SER A 417 17.67 -12.17 25.76
CA SER A 417 17.75 -12.28 27.23
C SER A 417 16.92 -11.22 27.95
N VAL A 418 16.40 -10.22 27.23
CA VAL A 418 15.48 -9.23 27.78
C VAL A 418 14.05 -9.58 27.37
N ILE A 419 13.20 -9.87 28.36
CA ILE A 419 11.78 -10.18 28.19
C ILE A 419 11.01 -8.86 28.20
N VAL A 420 10.55 -8.44 27.02
CA VAL A 420 9.62 -7.32 26.86
C VAL A 420 8.21 -7.86 27.02
N THR A 421 7.52 -7.46 28.08
CA THR A 421 6.20 -7.98 28.46
C THR A 421 5.06 -7.48 27.56
N ASP A 422 5.32 -6.43 26.78
CA ASP A 422 4.40 -5.89 25.79
C ASP A 422 4.75 -6.34 24.36
N SER A 423 3.77 -6.96 23.71
CA SER A 423 3.92 -7.51 22.37
C SER A 423 4.24 -6.46 21.31
N ASP A 424 3.54 -5.33 21.36
CA ASP A 424 3.66 -4.28 20.36
C ASP A 424 5.01 -3.60 20.49
N LEU A 425 5.42 -3.28 21.73
CA LEU A 425 6.74 -2.70 22.02
C LEU A 425 7.89 -3.64 21.63
N SER A 426 7.75 -4.95 21.87
CA SER A 426 8.77 -5.94 21.50
C SER A 426 8.99 -6.02 19.99
N ALA A 427 7.93 -5.94 19.19
CA ALA A 427 8.02 -5.93 17.73
C ALA A 427 8.69 -4.67 17.16
N LYS A 428 8.87 -3.63 17.97
CA LYS A 428 9.49 -2.37 17.53
C LYS A 428 10.99 -2.43 17.43
N LEU A 429 11.62 -3.17 18.35
CA LEU A 429 13.07 -3.31 18.42
C LEU A 429 13.72 -3.76 17.09
N PRO A 430 13.27 -4.84 16.43
CA PRO A 430 13.87 -5.31 15.18
C PRO A 430 13.63 -4.37 13.99
N TYR A 431 12.66 -3.46 14.11
CA TYR A 431 12.37 -2.42 13.13
C TYR A 431 13.22 -1.17 13.34
N SER A 432 13.39 -0.74 14.60
CA SER A 432 14.07 0.51 14.95
C SER A 432 15.60 0.41 14.98
N VAL A 433 16.15 -0.81 15.06
CA VAL A 433 17.60 -1.07 15.08
C VAL A 433 18.01 -1.94 13.90
N ALA A 434 19.06 -1.52 13.20
CA ALA A 434 19.58 -2.28 12.07
C ALA A 434 20.09 -3.66 12.51
N LYS A 435 19.65 -4.72 11.83
CA LYS A 435 20.00 -6.12 12.10
C LYS A 435 19.68 -6.62 13.51
N ALA A 436 18.84 -5.92 14.28
CA ALA A 436 18.43 -6.42 15.58
C ALA A 436 17.64 -7.72 15.43
N GLY A 437 17.91 -8.67 16.34
CA GLY A 437 17.10 -9.88 16.46
C GLY A 437 15.71 -9.57 17.01
N ILE A 438 14.71 -10.31 16.56
CA ILE A 438 13.34 -10.21 17.03
C ILE A 438 13.27 -10.72 18.49
N PRO A 439 12.86 -9.89 19.45
CA PRO A 439 12.80 -10.29 20.86
C PRO A 439 11.87 -11.46 21.13
N LEU A 440 12.09 -12.17 22.23
CA LEU A 440 11.20 -13.24 22.68
C LEU A 440 9.75 -12.74 22.79
N PHE A 441 8.81 -13.62 22.45
CA PHE A 441 7.36 -13.42 22.48
C PHE A 441 6.79 -12.36 21.52
N SER A 442 7.61 -11.69 20.71
CA SER A 442 7.13 -10.70 19.74
C SER A 442 6.06 -11.23 18.78
N TYR A 443 5.02 -10.43 18.51
CA TYR A 443 3.99 -10.81 17.54
C TYR A 443 4.55 -11.00 16.12
N GLN A 444 5.77 -10.52 15.80
CA GLN A 444 6.37 -10.78 14.49
C GLN A 444 6.52 -12.28 14.20
N TYR A 445 6.59 -13.11 15.24
CA TYR A 445 6.54 -14.56 15.14
C TYR A 445 5.19 -15.11 14.68
N ASN A 446 4.14 -14.28 14.62
CA ASN A 446 2.87 -14.63 13.99
C ASN A 446 2.97 -14.69 12.47
N PHE A 447 4.03 -14.13 11.87
CA PHE A 447 4.24 -14.17 10.44
C PHE A 447 5.04 -15.40 10.05
N PRO A 448 4.51 -16.30 9.20
CA PRO A 448 5.19 -17.54 8.82
C PRO A 448 6.57 -17.33 8.17
N VAL A 449 6.82 -16.17 7.55
CA VAL A 449 8.15 -15.81 7.00
C VAL A 449 9.21 -15.61 8.09
N VAL A 450 8.79 -15.27 9.31
CA VAL A 450 9.65 -15.09 10.48
C VAL A 450 9.72 -16.37 11.33
N ALA A 451 8.60 -17.06 11.48
CA ALA A 451 8.46 -18.19 12.42
C ALA A 451 9.21 -19.47 12.02
N ARG A 452 9.51 -19.67 10.74
CA ARG A 452 10.04 -20.96 10.25
C ARG A 452 11.47 -21.25 10.73
N GLY A 453 11.64 -22.37 11.42
CA GLY A 453 12.90 -23.13 11.45
C GLY A 453 13.96 -22.66 12.44
N CYS A 454 13.57 -22.07 13.58
CA CYS A 454 14.50 -21.80 14.69
C CYS A 454 14.05 -22.53 15.97
N GLU A 455 14.35 -23.83 16.07
CA GLU A 455 14.09 -24.62 17.28
C GLU A 455 14.77 -23.99 18.51
N SER A 456 15.97 -23.45 18.34
CA SER A 456 16.70 -22.71 19.38
C SER A 456 15.91 -21.56 20.01
N ILE A 457 15.09 -20.83 19.24
CA ILE A 457 14.26 -19.74 19.75
C ILE A 457 13.09 -20.29 20.57
N LEU A 458 12.49 -21.40 20.14
CA LEU A 458 11.38 -22.04 20.86
C LEU A 458 11.87 -22.57 22.22
N VAL A 459 13.03 -23.21 22.25
CA VAL A 459 13.69 -23.63 23.49
C VAL A 459 13.92 -22.42 24.40
N LYS A 460 14.42 -21.30 23.85
CA LYS A 460 14.66 -20.08 24.63
C LYS A 460 13.37 -19.44 25.16
N MET A 461 12.28 -19.45 24.40
CA MET A 461 10.97 -19.01 24.89
C MET A 461 10.48 -19.87 26.05
N GLN A 462 10.70 -21.19 26.00
CA GLN A 462 10.35 -22.09 27.09
C GLN A 462 11.19 -21.83 28.33
N GLU A 463 12.51 -21.68 28.19
CA GLU A 463 13.40 -21.29 29.29
C GLU A 463 12.97 -19.96 29.92
N ALA A 464 12.54 -18.99 29.11
CA ALA A 464 12.04 -17.70 29.59
C ALA A 464 10.72 -17.85 30.37
N ILE A 465 9.82 -18.74 29.96
CA ILE A 465 8.60 -19.05 30.72
C ILE A 465 8.95 -19.68 32.07
N ASP A 466 9.84 -20.67 32.08
CA ASP A 466 10.25 -21.35 33.30
C ASP A 466 10.90 -20.36 34.28
N PHE A 467 11.74 -19.45 33.74
CA PHE A 467 12.30 -18.34 34.50
C PHE A 467 11.22 -17.42 35.09
N LEU A 468 10.21 -17.02 34.30
CA LEU A 468 9.12 -16.15 34.75
C LEU A 468 8.26 -16.82 35.84
N GLN A 469 7.99 -18.13 35.72
CA GLN A 469 7.24 -18.88 36.72
C GLN A 469 7.92 -18.87 38.09
N ILE A 470 9.26 -18.94 38.11
CA ILE A 470 10.06 -19.00 39.34
C ILE A 470 10.34 -17.60 39.89
N ASN A 471 10.78 -16.67 39.04
CA ASN A 471 11.36 -15.39 39.48
C ASN A 471 10.40 -14.19 39.39
N ARG A 472 9.37 -14.26 38.52
CA ARG A 472 8.37 -13.19 38.32
C ARG A 472 6.96 -13.78 38.18
N PRO A 473 6.46 -14.51 39.19
CA PRO A 473 5.19 -15.24 39.10
C PRO A 473 3.97 -14.33 38.91
N ASP A 474 4.06 -13.07 39.32
CA ASP A 474 3.09 -12.00 39.09
C ASP A 474 2.94 -11.66 37.60
N VAL A 475 4.06 -11.47 36.90
CA VAL A 475 4.10 -11.20 35.45
C VAL A 475 3.63 -12.42 34.68
N TYR A 476 4.10 -13.62 35.06
CA TYR A 476 3.67 -14.86 34.42
C TYR A 476 2.15 -15.05 34.52
N LYS A 477 1.57 -14.92 35.72
CA LYS A 477 0.11 -15.12 35.91
C LYS A 477 -0.71 -14.10 35.11
N SER A 478 -0.29 -12.84 35.07
CA SER A 478 -1.03 -11.79 34.37
C SER A 478 -0.94 -11.87 32.84
N LYS A 479 0.14 -12.45 32.29
CA LYS A 479 0.41 -12.51 30.84
C LYS A 479 0.53 -13.94 30.30
N ARG A 480 0.14 -14.96 31.07
CA ARG A 480 0.28 -16.38 30.72
C ARG A 480 -0.28 -16.70 29.33
N ASP A 481 -1.52 -16.29 29.09
CA ASP A 481 -2.23 -16.59 27.85
C ASP A 481 -1.50 -15.99 26.63
N TYR A 482 -0.90 -14.81 26.80
CA TYR A 482 -0.08 -14.19 25.78
C TYR A 482 1.19 -15.00 25.49
N PHE A 483 1.98 -15.33 26.52
CA PHE A 483 3.23 -16.09 26.32
C PHE A 483 2.97 -17.46 25.70
N MET A 484 1.96 -18.17 26.19
CA MET A 484 1.57 -19.48 25.66
C MET A 484 1.08 -19.36 24.21
N ARG A 485 0.27 -18.35 23.89
CA ARG A 485 -0.19 -18.11 22.51
C ARG A 485 0.98 -17.79 21.58
N SER A 486 1.97 -17.00 22.01
CA SER A 486 3.17 -16.74 21.20
C SER A 486 3.95 -18.02 20.90
N ILE A 487 4.09 -18.94 21.87
CA ILE A 487 4.71 -20.25 21.65
C ILE A 487 3.85 -21.13 20.73
N GLU A 488 2.53 -21.17 20.93
CA GLU A 488 1.62 -21.95 20.08
C GLU A 488 1.68 -21.51 18.63
N VAL A 489 1.71 -20.19 18.38
CA VAL A 489 1.83 -19.63 17.04
C VAL A 489 3.21 -19.91 16.45
N PHE A 490 4.29 -19.69 17.22
CA PHE A 490 5.66 -19.92 16.75
C PHE A 490 5.96 -21.40 16.47
N SER A 491 5.46 -22.32 17.31
CA SER A 491 5.58 -23.79 17.14
C SER A 491 4.79 -24.34 15.95
N GLY A 492 4.06 -23.49 15.23
CA GLY A 492 3.34 -23.85 14.03
C GLY A 492 2.10 -24.72 14.27
N ARG A 493 1.66 -24.99 15.52
CA ARG A 493 0.52 -25.90 15.76
C ARG A 493 -0.77 -25.51 15.05
N ASN A 494 -0.94 -24.24 14.67
CA ASN A 494 -2.07 -23.76 13.85
C ASN A 494 -1.78 -23.58 12.35
N ILE A 495 -0.52 -23.65 11.88
CA ILE A 495 -0.16 -23.27 10.50
C ILE A 495 0.79 -24.29 9.82
N VAL A 496 1.64 -25.01 10.56
CA VAL A 496 2.61 -26.01 10.07
C VAL A 496 2.90 -27.05 11.16
N ALA A 497 2.57 -28.33 10.94
CA ALA A 497 2.95 -29.37 11.90
C ALA A 497 4.48 -29.40 12.10
N LEU A 498 4.94 -29.36 13.35
CA LEU A 498 6.36 -29.44 13.76
C LEU A 498 7.15 -30.49 12.95
N ASN A 499 6.51 -31.63 12.68
CA ASN A 499 7.10 -32.76 11.94
C ASN A 499 7.49 -32.40 10.50
N SER A 500 6.87 -31.38 9.89
CA SER A 500 7.20 -30.86 8.55
C SER A 500 8.28 -29.78 8.54
N GLN A 501 8.72 -29.30 9.70
CA GLN A 501 9.85 -28.36 9.85
C GLN A 501 11.19 -29.08 10.14
N SER A 502 11.14 -30.40 10.38
CA SER A 502 12.20 -31.19 11.01
C SER A 502 13.48 -31.44 10.19
N ASN A 503 13.65 -30.86 9.00
CA ASN A 503 14.85 -31.08 8.17
C ASN A 503 15.43 -29.82 7.49
N THR A 504 14.93 -28.62 7.80
CA THR A 504 15.61 -27.40 7.35
C THR A 504 16.78 -27.12 8.27
N GLU A 505 18.01 -27.13 7.75
CA GLU A 505 19.19 -26.64 8.46
C GLU A 505 18.83 -25.32 9.16
N GLU A 506 19.00 -25.27 10.49
CA GLU A 506 18.83 -24.02 11.23
C GLU A 506 19.62 -22.93 10.52
N SER A 507 18.91 -21.86 10.14
CA SER A 507 19.58 -20.76 9.46
C SER A 507 20.73 -20.25 10.33
N ILE A 508 21.85 -19.85 9.70
CA ILE A 508 23.02 -19.26 10.38
C ILE A 508 22.58 -18.16 11.37
N PHE A 509 21.51 -17.45 11.02
CA PHE A 509 20.86 -16.46 11.85
C PHE A 509 20.28 -17.04 13.16
N CYS A 510 19.51 -18.14 13.12
CA CYS A 510 18.96 -18.78 14.34
C CYS A 510 20.07 -19.23 15.30
N LYS A 511 21.20 -19.72 14.74
CA LYS A 511 22.37 -20.15 15.54
C LYS A 511 23.07 -18.98 16.22
N SER A 512 23.12 -17.82 15.58
CA SER A 512 23.78 -16.62 16.10
C SER A 512 23.04 -15.95 17.27
N LEU A 513 21.76 -16.26 17.46
CA LEU A 513 20.90 -15.66 18.48
C LEU A 513 20.95 -16.37 19.84
N ASN A 514 21.67 -17.49 19.96
CA ASN A 514 21.71 -18.26 21.19
C ASN A 514 22.55 -17.53 22.27
N SER A 515 21.87 -16.73 23.10
CA SER A 515 22.48 -16.00 24.21
C SER A 515 22.56 -16.87 25.47
N LYS A 516 23.76 -16.95 26.06
CA LYS A 516 23.99 -17.56 27.38
C LYS A 516 23.71 -16.62 28.56
N LYS A 517 23.27 -15.37 28.30
CA LYS A 517 22.98 -14.40 29.37
C LYS A 517 21.72 -14.80 30.15
N PRO A 518 21.67 -14.52 31.47
CA PRO A 518 20.45 -14.71 32.26
C PRO A 518 19.32 -13.81 31.76
N PHE A 519 18.08 -14.21 32.03
CA PHE A 519 16.91 -13.42 31.67
C PHE A 519 16.73 -12.20 32.58
N GLU A 520 16.29 -11.11 31.97
CA GLU A 520 15.86 -9.89 32.64
C GLU A 520 14.47 -9.52 32.14
N VAL A 521 13.61 -9.00 33.01
CA VAL A 521 12.23 -8.64 32.65
C VAL A 521 12.11 -7.13 32.66
N LEU A 522 11.73 -6.56 31.52
CA LEU A 522 11.32 -5.16 31.44
C LEU A 522 9.87 -5.04 31.88
N GLU A 523 9.66 -4.25 32.93
CA GLU A 523 8.33 -3.91 33.41
C GLU A 523 7.58 -3.11 32.34
N SER A 524 6.26 -3.27 32.30
CA SER A 524 5.38 -2.63 31.31
C SER A 524 5.11 -1.15 31.65
N ASP A 525 6.18 -0.38 31.86
CA ASP A 525 6.12 1.07 32.01
C ASP A 525 6.47 1.72 30.67
N PHE A 526 5.51 2.45 30.10
CA PHE A 526 5.72 3.20 28.86
C PHE A 526 6.08 4.65 29.18
N ARG A 527 6.81 5.30 28.28
CA ARG A 527 7.08 6.75 28.39
C ARG A 527 5.78 7.57 28.33
N ASP A 528 4.84 7.14 27.50
CA ASP A 528 3.53 7.74 27.28
C ASP A 528 2.55 6.73 26.67
N ASP A 529 1.33 7.17 26.42
CA ASP A 529 0.26 6.38 25.79
C ASP A 529 0.42 6.20 24.27
N GLY A 530 1.53 6.68 23.69
CA GLY A 530 1.83 6.61 22.27
C GLY A 530 1.14 7.68 21.41
N TRP A 531 0.33 8.58 21.98
CA TRP A 531 -0.27 9.69 21.23
C TRP A 531 0.61 10.94 21.26
N GLN A 532 0.69 11.64 20.12
CA GLN A 532 1.40 12.90 19.99
C GLN A 532 0.47 14.00 19.51
N ARG A 533 0.72 15.22 20.00
CA ARG A 533 0.03 16.43 19.58
C ARG A 533 1.01 17.45 19.02
N ILE A 534 0.68 18.03 17.86
CA ILE A 534 1.44 19.12 17.24
C ILE A 534 0.49 20.28 17.00
N LYS A 535 0.61 21.34 17.81
CA LYS A 535 -0.16 22.57 17.60
C LYS A 535 0.47 23.39 16.48
N ILE A 536 -0.32 23.76 15.46
CA ILE A 536 0.15 24.56 14.32
C ILE A 536 -0.21 26.05 14.50
N TRP A 537 -1.37 26.35 15.08
CA TRP A 537 -1.79 27.73 15.41
C TRP A 537 -2.59 27.80 16.71
#